data_AF-A0A928VRM3-F1
#
_entry.id   AF-A0A928VRM3-F1
#
_cell.length_a   1.000
_cell.length_b   1.000
_cell.length_c   1.000
_cell.angle_alpha   90.00
_cell.angle_beta   90.00
_cell.angle_gamma   90.00
#
_symmetry.space_group_name_H-M   'P 1'
#
loop_
_entity.id
_entity.type
_entity.pdbx_description
1 polymer ?
#
loop_
_entity_poly.entity_id
_entity_poly.type
_entity_poly.pdbx_seq_one_letter_code
_entity_poly.pdbx_strand_id
1 'polypeptide(L)'
;MMQIDKTVNVPSRPIKYCLTAALCAALPVCTLGLTATPAQAWKPTSHVGLAELALRDALADGRVTIDILNPRTGKLKQRRSYKVDPTILRVLRSNRSQYRAGILGPDAYPDILTGQQVIHPEANGSGGSNAWMQHVWSQGQRSSSSAIKAFSLGYLTHAAGDMFAHTFVNHFTGGDFTVTPPTNAAKHMLLEGYMDQHAPKPFYSASIRGVERFIYTTFIDAKPGSHLDRVLLRRGGAGTKASIPRIYSTLKTSLQKDIKGYYAKKRRYDQRYRAKMKQARACKTFDFSCSRVALTAQAGKIKAAKGVYMVKNGPVVTYKEAWVKDIDRGLKILPSVSHKVAKALFFNPQKKADVDLAERLVKNYARDHLLSMSGSPDALGKVIKFTGKASDIISRAIPSAIKQPIRQIKANAYNAVIKAATGMSKAQLKAYMTNPKQNFDRLMPRGPGKRVNRKTFDRVYMKLDRSNTNYDPKKFAAAHNTVTMTKLMMLNRTEVNRLMRDLGGKRRLRSSNIMLGYIRSLDGGNEQKRMVLGENCTIYRSVFKRQAGENFCR
;
A
#
# COMPACT_ATOMS: atom_id res chain seq x y z
N MET A 1 -37.30 -51.12 -45.83
CA MET A 1 -37.26 -50.52 -47.18
C MET A 1 -38.04 -49.20 -47.15
N MET A 2 -38.04 -48.51 -48.29
CA MET A 2 -38.91 -47.40 -48.74
C MET A 2 -40.39 -47.48 -48.27
N GLN A 3 -41.22 -46.43 -48.22
CA GLN A 3 -41.04 -44.98 -48.50
C GLN A 3 -42.22 -44.12 -47.96
N ILE A 4 -41.93 -42.83 -47.69
CA ILE A 4 -42.66 -41.58 -48.06
C ILE A 4 -44.20 -41.41 -47.84
N ASP A 5 -44.51 -40.28 -47.19
CA ASP A 5 -45.66 -39.35 -47.22
C ASP A 5 -47.14 -39.77 -47.27
N LYS A 6 -47.92 -39.05 -46.45
CA LYS A 6 -49.25 -38.52 -46.82
C LYS A 6 -49.31 -37.01 -46.57
N THR A 7 -49.46 -36.24 -47.65
CA THR A 7 -49.84 -34.82 -47.66
C THR A 7 -51.21 -34.66 -48.36
N VAL A 8 -51.67 -33.41 -48.62
CA VAL A 8 -52.84 -33.05 -49.47
C VAL A 8 -54.21 -33.30 -48.80
N ASN A 9 -55.18 -32.37 -48.72
CA ASN A 9 -55.25 -30.91 -49.01
C ASN A 9 -56.33 -30.26 -48.06
N VAL A 10 -57.05 -29.13 -48.24
CA VAL A 10 -57.40 -28.16 -49.33
C VAL A 10 -57.55 -26.73 -48.68
N PRO A 11 -57.94 -25.60 -49.35
CA PRO A 11 -57.32 -24.29 -49.05
C PRO A 11 -58.23 -23.07 -48.75
N SER A 12 -57.65 -22.03 -48.12
CA SER A 12 -57.78 -20.56 -48.39
C SER A 12 -59.18 -19.86 -48.39
N ARG A 13 -59.37 -18.55 -48.10
CA ARG A 13 -58.54 -17.30 -48.09
C ARG A 13 -58.95 -16.33 -46.93
N PRO A 14 -58.24 -15.20 -46.69
CA PRO A 14 -58.41 -14.33 -45.49
C PRO A 14 -58.97 -12.92 -45.76
N ILE A 15 -59.28 -12.13 -44.71
CA ILE A 15 -59.00 -10.66 -44.61
C ILE A 15 -59.28 -10.07 -43.18
N LYS A 16 -58.40 -9.15 -42.74
CA LYS A 16 -58.45 -8.02 -41.74
C LYS A 16 -59.66 -7.90 -40.77
N TYR A 17 -59.53 -7.52 -39.48
CA TYR A 17 -58.87 -6.29 -38.95
C TYR A 17 -58.60 -6.30 -37.41
N CYS A 18 -57.71 -5.39 -36.98
CA CYS A 18 -57.61 -4.68 -35.68
C CYS A 18 -57.39 -5.42 -34.34
N LEU A 19 -56.60 -4.76 -33.47
CA LEU A 19 -56.05 -5.26 -32.19
C LEU A 19 -57.10 -5.47 -31.10
N THR A 20 -56.83 -6.43 -30.21
CA THR A 20 -57.62 -6.75 -29.02
C THR A 20 -57.22 -5.98 -27.76
N ALA A 21 -58.21 -5.83 -26.89
CA ALA A 21 -58.22 -5.18 -25.58
C ALA A 21 -57.20 -5.70 -24.53
N ALA A 22 -56.97 -4.89 -23.49
CA ALA A 22 -57.39 -5.24 -22.12
C ALA A 22 -57.35 -4.04 -21.15
N LEU A 23 -58.44 -3.80 -20.41
CA LEU A 23 -58.43 -3.07 -19.13
C LEU A 23 -58.28 -4.08 -17.98
N CYS A 24 -57.62 -3.71 -16.87
CA CYS A 24 -58.27 -3.60 -15.54
C CYS A 24 -57.28 -3.45 -14.36
N ALA A 25 -57.82 -2.91 -13.26
CA ALA A 25 -57.38 -3.08 -11.86
C ALA A 25 -55.91 -2.78 -11.49
N ALA A 26 -55.62 -1.51 -11.15
CA ALA A 26 -54.45 -1.15 -10.36
C ALA A 26 -54.84 -0.95 -8.88
N LEU A 27 -54.40 -1.85 -7.98
CA LEU A 27 -54.47 -1.67 -6.52
C LEU A 27 -53.05 -1.46 -5.95
N PRO A 28 -52.85 -0.55 -4.97
CA PRO A 28 -51.53 -0.17 -4.50
C PRO A 28 -50.95 -1.18 -3.51
N VAL A 29 -50.12 -2.12 -3.98
CA VAL A 29 -49.33 -2.98 -3.09
C VAL A 29 -48.24 -2.13 -2.41
N CYS A 30 -48.51 -1.77 -1.16
CA CYS A 30 -47.66 -0.92 -0.33
C CYS A 30 -46.31 -1.59 -0.01
N THR A 31 -45.36 -1.44 -0.93
CA THR A 31 -44.03 -2.04 -0.83
C THR A 31 -43.12 -1.16 0.05
N LEU A 32 -43.08 -1.50 1.34
CA LEU A 32 -42.05 -1.04 2.29
C LEU A 32 -40.67 -1.63 1.92
N GLY A 33 -40.15 -1.20 0.77
CA GLY A 33 -38.85 -1.58 0.21
C GLY A 33 -37.72 -0.98 1.03
N LEU A 34 -37.41 -1.63 2.16
CA LEU A 34 -36.30 -1.29 3.07
C LEU A 34 -35.03 -0.97 2.28
N THR A 35 -34.65 0.32 2.24
CA THR A 35 -33.46 0.80 1.53
C THR A 35 -32.20 0.31 2.24
N ALA A 36 -31.75 -0.89 1.84
CA ALA A 36 -30.60 -1.56 2.43
C ALA A 36 -29.33 -0.73 2.25
N THR A 37 -28.98 0.06 3.27
CA THR A 37 -27.75 0.86 3.31
C THR A 37 -26.54 -0.06 3.05
N PRO A 38 -25.83 0.11 1.91
CA PRO A 38 -24.81 -0.84 1.49
C PRO A 38 -23.54 -0.70 2.32
N ALA A 39 -22.69 -1.73 2.24
CA ALA A 39 -21.88 -2.15 3.36
C ALA A 39 -20.37 -1.87 3.12
N GLN A 40 -19.65 -1.41 4.14
CA GLN A 40 -18.27 -0.91 4.06
C GLN A 40 -17.33 -1.50 5.14
N ALA A 41 -16.06 -1.63 4.77
CA ALA A 41 -15.05 -2.46 5.44
C ALA A 41 -13.99 -1.64 6.21
N TRP A 42 -13.43 -2.20 7.28
CA TRP A 42 -12.43 -1.64 8.20
C TRP A 42 -11.10 -1.51 7.47
N LYS A 43 -11.14 -0.50 6.62
CA LYS A 43 -10.15 0.09 5.76
C LYS A 43 -9.62 1.34 6.47
N PRO A 44 -8.71 2.12 5.85
CA PRO A 44 -8.29 3.42 6.36
C PRO A 44 -9.41 4.41 6.77
N THR A 45 -10.65 4.23 6.31
CA THR A 45 -11.84 4.93 6.80
C THR A 45 -12.07 4.78 8.31
N SER A 46 -11.96 3.58 8.87
CA SER A 46 -12.05 3.35 10.32
C SER A 46 -10.92 4.06 11.06
N HIS A 47 -9.70 4.01 10.49
CA HIS A 47 -8.49 4.53 11.13
C HIS A 47 -8.57 6.05 11.21
N VAL A 48 -8.99 6.74 10.14
CA VAL A 48 -9.29 8.19 10.20
C VAL A 48 -10.54 8.46 11.05
N GLY A 49 -11.55 7.60 11.02
CA GLY A 49 -12.79 7.72 11.81
C GLY A 49 -12.49 7.89 13.29
N LEU A 50 -11.63 7.01 13.81
CA LEU A 50 -11.18 6.99 15.20
C LEU A 50 -10.11 8.07 15.47
N ALA A 51 -9.20 8.30 14.53
CA ALA A 51 -8.19 9.35 14.67
C ALA A 51 -8.77 10.77 14.73
N GLU A 52 -9.90 11.03 14.07
CA GLU A 52 -10.59 12.32 14.12
C GLU A 52 -11.28 12.56 15.47
N LEU A 53 -11.59 11.51 16.24
CA LEU A 53 -12.08 11.65 17.62
C LEU A 53 -10.94 12.06 18.57
N ALA A 54 -9.75 11.49 18.38
CA ALA A 54 -8.54 11.94 19.06
C ALA A 54 -8.13 13.37 18.63
N LEU A 55 -8.28 13.69 17.34
CA LEU A 55 -7.98 15.02 16.80
C LEU A 55 -8.92 16.11 17.36
N ARG A 56 -10.22 15.83 17.49
CA ARG A 56 -11.20 16.80 18.04
C ARG A 56 -10.86 17.19 19.47
N ASP A 57 -10.52 16.21 20.29
CA ASP A 57 -10.02 16.38 21.66
C ASP A 57 -8.73 17.22 21.64
N ALA A 58 -7.70 16.79 20.89
CA ALA A 58 -6.42 17.49 20.72
C ALA A 58 -6.53 18.95 20.23
N LEU A 59 -7.51 19.27 19.39
CA LEU A 59 -7.67 20.60 18.80
C LEU A 59 -8.46 21.57 19.68
N ALA A 60 -9.30 21.09 20.60
CA ALA A 60 -10.22 21.92 21.40
C ALA A 60 -9.46 22.90 22.32
N ASP A 61 -8.56 22.39 23.15
CA ASP A 61 -7.78 23.16 24.14
C ASP A 61 -6.26 22.94 24.02
N GLY A 62 -5.81 22.10 23.09
CA GLY A 62 -4.40 21.68 22.97
C GLY A 62 -4.01 20.54 23.91
N ARG A 63 -4.97 19.81 24.47
CA ARG A 63 -4.78 18.66 25.36
C ARG A 63 -5.47 17.42 24.82
N VAL A 64 -5.14 16.26 25.35
CA VAL A 64 -5.91 15.04 25.14
C VAL A 64 -6.35 14.41 26.45
N THR A 65 -7.62 14.04 26.50
CA THR A 65 -8.31 13.46 27.65
C THR A 65 -8.22 11.94 27.60
N ILE A 66 -7.48 11.33 28.52
CA ILE A 66 -7.38 9.88 28.67
C ILE A 66 -8.38 9.42 29.73
N ASP A 67 -9.26 8.49 29.36
CA ASP A 67 -10.14 7.77 30.28
C ASP A 67 -9.28 6.78 31.09
N ILE A 68 -9.13 7.01 32.40
CA ILE A 68 -8.38 6.13 33.30
C ILE A 68 -9.34 5.10 33.89
N LEU A 69 -9.09 3.82 33.63
CA LEU A 69 -9.96 2.71 33.99
C LEU A 69 -9.57 2.08 35.33
N ASN A 70 -10.53 1.44 35.99
CA ASN A 70 -10.24 0.45 37.03
C ASN A 70 -9.70 -0.82 36.36
N PRO A 71 -8.48 -1.29 36.67
CA PRO A 71 -7.84 -2.37 35.93
C PRO A 71 -8.46 -3.75 36.17
N ARG A 72 -9.26 -3.93 37.24
CA ARG A 72 -10.00 -5.18 37.51
C ARG A 72 -11.35 -5.21 36.78
N THR A 73 -12.06 -4.08 36.71
CA THR A 73 -13.46 -4.05 36.22
C THR A 73 -13.63 -3.42 34.83
N GLY A 74 -12.62 -2.74 34.29
CA GLY A 74 -12.70 -2.02 33.01
C GLY A 74 -13.64 -0.82 33.00
N LYS A 75 -14.29 -0.50 34.13
CA LYS A 75 -15.11 0.71 34.31
C LYS A 75 -14.22 1.96 34.40
N LEU A 76 -14.72 3.11 33.98
CA LEU A 76 -14.04 4.40 34.15
C LEU A 76 -13.86 4.70 35.65
N LYS A 77 -12.65 5.10 36.06
CA LYS A 77 -12.34 5.59 37.42
C LYS A 77 -12.25 7.12 37.46
N GLN A 78 -11.57 7.73 36.50
CA GLN A 78 -11.33 9.18 36.41
C GLN A 78 -10.96 9.56 34.97
N ARG A 79 -10.93 10.85 34.64
CA ARG A 79 -10.30 11.36 33.41
C ARG A 79 -9.06 12.16 33.75
N ARG A 80 -8.04 12.12 32.88
CA ARG A 80 -6.84 12.96 33.01
C ARG A 80 -6.45 13.57 31.67
N SER A 81 -6.19 14.86 31.65
CA SER A 81 -5.92 15.63 30.42
C SER A 81 -4.45 16.01 30.32
N TYR A 82 -3.77 15.53 29.29
CA TYR A 82 -2.33 15.69 29.06
C TYR A 82 -2.06 16.67 27.92
N LYS A 83 -0.97 17.44 27.98
CA LYS A 83 -0.64 18.45 26.95
C LYS A 83 -0.20 17.77 25.66
N VAL A 84 -0.82 18.12 24.53
CA VAL A 84 -0.35 17.72 23.19
C VAL A 84 1.02 18.34 22.94
N ASP A 85 1.91 17.64 22.25
CA ASP A 85 3.18 18.21 21.81
C ASP A 85 2.94 19.48 20.96
N PRO A 86 3.52 20.65 21.28
CA PRO A 86 3.20 21.90 20.58
C PRO A 86 3.54 21.89 19.08
N THR A 87 4.48 21.06 18.64
CA THR A 87 4.77 20.85 17.21
C THR A 87 3.72 19.94 16.58
N ILE A 88 3.31 18.86 17.25
CA ILE A 88 2.18 18.03 16.79
C ILE A 88 0.90 18.87 16.67
N LEU A 89 0.54 19.66 17.69
CA LEU A 89 -0.64 20.53 17.68
C LEU A 89 -0.62 21.52 16.51
N ARG A 90 0.54 22.15 16.25
CA ARG A 90 0.73 23.10 15.14
C ARG A 90 0.55 22.44 13.76
N VAL A 91 1.09 21.24 13.54
CA VAL A 91 0.92 20.53 12.25
C VAL A 91 -0.49 19.94 12.10
N LEU A 92 -1.12 19.49 13.19
CA LEU A 92 -2.50 19.00 13.19
C LEU A 92 -3.52 20.12 12.94
N ARG A 93 -3.30 21.34 13.43
CA ARG A 93 -4.14 22.51 13.08
C ARG A 93 -4.07 22.84 11.59
N SER A 94 -2.86 22.87 11.03
CA SER A 94 -2.57 23.40 9.69
C SER A 94 -2.68 22.38 8.53
N ASN A 95 -2.41 21.09 8.76
CA ASN A 95 -2.18 20.10 7.69
C ASN A 95 -3.08 18.85 7.82
N ARG A 96 -4.34 19.05 8.21
CA ARG A 96 -5.34 17.97 8.44
C ARG A 96 -5.50 17.02 7.23
N SER A 97 -5.51 17.53 5.99
CA SER A 97 -5.66 16.67 4.80
C SER A 97 -4.46 15.74 4.55
N GLN A 98 -3.26 16.16 4.96
CA GLN A 98 -2.02 15.39 4.85
C GLN A 98 -1.89 14.41 6.02
N TYR A 99 -2.35 14.77 7.22
CA TYR A 99 -2.51 13.82 8.34
C TYR A 99 -3.47 12.68 7.96
N ARG A 100 -4.64 13.01 7.40
CA ARG A 100 -5.62 12.03 6.90
C ARG A 100 -5.09 11.21 5.72
N ALA A 101 -4.28 11.79 4.85
CA ALA A 101 -3.55 11.02 3.84
C ALA A 101 -2.53 10.07 4.49
N GLY A 102 -1.78 10.51 5.50
CA GLY A 102 -0.85 9.67 6.26
C GLY A 102 -1.52 8.44 6.88
N ILE A 103 -2.71 8.60 7.45
CA ILE A 103 -3.51 7.51 8.05
C ILE A 103 -3.99 6.47 7.01
N LEU A 104 -3.87 6.75 5.71
CA LEU A 104 -4.06 5.72 4.68
C LEU A 104 -2.91 4.69 4.66
N GLY A 105 -1.80 4.96 5.35
CA GLY A 105 -0.83 3.95 5.76
C GLY A 105 -0.17 3.17 4.61
N PRO A 106 0.27 1.93 4.88
CA PRO A 106 0.77 1.04 3.84
C PRO A 106 -0.34 0.55 2.90
N ASP A 107 -1.59 0.51 3.37
CA ASP A 107 -2.81 0.34 2.56
C ASP A 107 -2.96 1.35 1.41
N ALA A 108 -2.16 2.43 1.40
CA ALA A 108 -2.08 3.36 0.28
C ALA A 108 -0.65 3.65 -0.22
N TYR A 109 0.40 3.53 0.61
CA TYR A 109 1.75 3.98 0.23
C TYR A 109 2.86 2.98 0.58
N PRO A 110 3.74 2.63 -0.38
CA PRO A 110 3.85 3.20 -1.74
C PRO A 110 2.75 2.74 -2.71
N ASP A 111 2.21 1.54 -2.46
CA ASP A 111 1.13 0.90 -3.19
C ASP A 111 0.58 -0.26 -2.33
N ILE A 112 -0.68 -0.64 -2.51
CA ILE A 112 -1.36 -1.69 -1.72
C ILE A 112 -0.57 -3.00 -1.68
N LEU A 113 0.02 -3.41 -2.82
CA LEU A 113 0.72 -4.69 -2.93
C LEU A 113 2.05 -4.66 -2.15
N THR A 114 2.80 -3.56 -2.19
CA THR A 114 3.99 -3.39 -1.35
C THR A 114 3.62 -3.27 0.14
N GLY A 115 2.54 -2.56 0.48
CA GLY A 115 2.05 -2.45 1.86
C GLY A 115 1.77 -3.81 2.48
N GLN A 116 0.81 -4.52 1.89
CA GLN A 116 0.30 -5.82 2.35
C GLN A 116 1.33 -6.96 2.26
N GLN A 117 2.39 -6.84 1.44
CA GLN A 117 3.43 -7.89 1.33
C GLN A 117 4.74 -7.58 2.07
N VAL A 118 5.08 -6.31 2.31
CA VAL A 118 6.43 -5.91 2.76
C VAL A 118 6.42 -4.98 3.99
N ILE A 119 5.29 -4.34 4.30
CA ILE A 119 5.17 -3.37 5.39
C ILE A 119 4.32 -3.92 6.53
N HIS A 120 3.24 -4.62 6.21
CA HIS A 120 2.38 -5.26 7.21
C HIS A 120 3.01 -6.52 7.83
N PRO A 121 3.58 -7.49 7.09
CA PRO A 121 3.99 -8.75 7.70
C PRO A 121 5.25 -8.63 8.56
N GLU A 122 5.42 -9.57 9.49
CA GLU A 122 6.69 -9.76 10.19
C GLU A 122 7.81 -10.13 9.20
N ALA A 123 9.00 -9.54 9.38
CA ALA A 123 10.14 -9.77 8.50
C ALA A 123 11.34 -10.34 9.26
N ASN A 124 11.96 -11.36 8.70
CA ASN A 124 13.17 -11.96 9.26
C ASN A 124 14.36 -10.98 9.19
N GLY A 125 14.82 -10.53 10.37
CA GLY A 125 15.94 -9.59 10.53
C GLY A 125 15.50 -8.14 10.68
N SER A 126 16.31 -7.20 10.19
CA SER A 126 16.15 -5.75 10.43
C SER A 126 15.04 -5.06 9.60
N GLY A 127 13.99 -5.79 9.21
CA GLY A 127 12.88 -5.28 8.38
C GLY A 127 11.58 -5.09 9.16
N GLY A 128 10.45 -5.21 8.47
CA GLY A 128 9.12 -5.29 9.09
C GLY A 128 8.57 -3.95 9.55
N SER A 129 7.40 -3.99 10.18
CA SER A 129 6.56 -2.80 10.41
C SER A 129 7.24 -1.72 11.22
N ASN A 130 7.86 -2.06 12.37
CA ASN A 130 8.61 -1.09 13.17
C ASN A 130 9.78 -0.45 12.40
N ALA A 131 10.48 -1.18 11.51
CA ALA A 131 11.56 -0.57 10.71
C ALA A 131 11.00 0.48 9.75
N TRP A 132 9.87 0.20 9.10
CA TRP A 132 9.14 1.18 8.28
C TRP A 132 8.62 2.37 9.10
N MET A 133 7.96 2.14 10.23
CA MET A 133 7.46 3.19 11.13
C MET A 133 8.58 4.09 11.64
N GLN A 134 9.72 3.51 12.07
CA GLN A 134 10.91 4.26 12.46
C GLN A 134 11.46 5.07 11.27
N HIS A 135 11.52 4.50 10.07
CA HIS A 135 11.99 5.22 8.89
C HIS A 135 11.09 6.42 8.56
N VAL A 136 9.78 6.22 8.43
CA VAL A 136 8.79 7.26 8.08
C VAL A 136 8.75 8.38 9.12
N TRP A 137 8.82 8.05 10.41
CA TRP A 137 8.93 9.03 11.48
C TRP A 137 10.26 9.78 11.44
N SER A 138 11.37 9.07 11.25
CA SER A 138 12.73 9.66 11.24
C SER A 138 12.97 10.57 10.03
N GLN A 139 12.42 10.24 8.85
CA GLN A 139 12.41 11.16 7.70
C GLN A 139 11.44 12.33 7.94
N GLY A 140 10.26 12.05 8.52
CA GLY A 140 9.25 13.07 8.82
C GLY A 140 9.76 14.16 9.75
N GLN A 141 10.38 13.79 10.87
CA GLN A 141 10.84 14.76 11.87
C GLN A 141 12.06 15.58 11.44
N ARG A 142 12.91 15.04 10.54
CA ARG A 142 14.00 15.80 9.89
C ARG A 142 13.51 16.86 8.91
N SER A 143 12.27 16.77 8.42
CA SER A 143 11.72 17.76 7.49
C SER A 143 11.36 19.06 8.20
N SER A 144 11.57 20.20 7.54
CA SER A 144 10.99 21.49 7.95
C SER A 144 9.49 21.59 7.62
N SER A 145 8.99 20.78 6.69
CA SER A 145 7.60 20.85 6.21
C SER A 145 6.61 20.28 7.23
N SER A 146 5.67 21.12 7.65
CA SER A 146 4.52 20.76 8.48
C SER A 146 3.61 19.73 7.81
N ALA A 147 3.47 19.79 6.48
CA ALA A 147 2.73 18.81 5.68
C ALA A 147 3.35 17.40 5.80
N ILE A 148 4.68 17.32 5.69
CA ILE A 148 5.42 16.05 5.84
C ILE A 148 5.30 15.52 7.27
N LYS A 149 5.44 16.37 8.30
CA LYS A 149 5.27 15.95 9.70
C LYS A 149 3.85 15.44 10.00
N ALA A 150 2.82 16.11 9.47
CA ALA A 150 1.44 15.67 9.57
C ALA A 150 1.22 14.30 8.91
N PHE A 151 1.72 14.10 7.68
CA PHE A 151 1.67 12.80 6.99
C PHE A 151 2.39 11.70 7.77
N SER A 152 3.62 11.94 8.24
CA SER A 152 4.39 10.94 9.02
C SER A 152 3.72 10.59 10.35
N LEU A 153 3.09 11.54 11.04
CA LEU A 153 2.30 11.24 12.24
C LEU A 153 1.10 10.35 11.88
N GLY A 154 0.37 10.70 10.80
CA GLY A 154 -0.76 9.90 10.32
C GLY A 154 -0.38 8.46 9.97
N TYR A 155 0.80 8.25 9.38
CA TYR A 155 1.29 6.91 9.02
C TYR A 155 1.53 6.02 10.25
N LEU A 156 1.95 6.59 11.39
CA LEU A 156 2.01 5.87 12.66
C LEU A 156 0.61 5.65 13.25
N THR A 157 -0.35 6.55 13.00
CA THR A 157 -1.73 6.44 13.49
C THR A 157 -2.50 5.32 12.78
N HIS A 158 -2.16 5.02 11.53
CA HIS A 158 -2.62 3.80 10.85
C HIS A 158 -2.23 2.56 11.66
N ALA A 159 -0.93 2.39 11.92
CA ALA A 159 -0.37 1.29 12.73
C ALA A 159 -0.94 1.20 14.16
N ALA A 160 -1.31 2.34 14.77
CA ALA A 160 -1.97 2.36 16.07
C ALA A 160 -3.39 1.77 16.01
N GLY A 161 -4.07 1.92 14.86
CA GLY A 161 -5.31 1.22 14.56
C GLY A 161 -5.10 -0.27 14.30
N ASP A 162 -4.13 -0.64 13.45
CA ASP A 162 -3.84 -2.03 13.08
C ASP A 162 -3.57 -2.91 14.30
N MET A 163 -2.69 -2.43 15.19
CA MET A 163 -2.26 -3.14 16.41
C MET A 163 -3.44 -3.60 17.29
N PHE A 164 -4.50 -2.80 17.41
CA PHE A 164 -5.72 -3.16 18.14
C PHE A 164 -6.76 -3.84 17.24
N ALA A 165 -6.84 -3.47 15.96
CA ALA A 165 -7.73 -4.09 14.99
C ALA A 165 -7.38 -5.55 14.76
N HIS A 166 -6.14 -5.89 14.39
CA HIS A 166 -5.68 -7.26 14.16
C HIS A 166 -5.70 -8.10 15.44
N THR A 167 -5.35 -7.56 16.62
CA THR A 167 -5.61 -8.27 17.88
C THR A 167 -7.06 -8.73 18.01
N PHE A 168 -8.03 -7.91 17.59
CA PHE A 168 -9.45 -8.25 17.61
C PHE A 168 -9.90 -9.13 16.43
N VAL A 169 -9.47 -8.84 15.21
CA VAL A 169 -9.87 -9.52 13.96
C VAL A 169 -9.31 -10.94 13.91
N ASN A 170 -8.02 -11.11 14.22
CA ASN A 170 -7.31 -12.39 14.17
C ASN A 170 -7.97 -13.45 15.06
N HIS A 171 -8.65 -13.03 16.13
CA HIS A 171 -9.47 -13.89 16.99
C HIS A 171 -10.54 -14.67 16.22
N PHE A 172 -11.17 -14.04 15.23
CA PHE A 172 -12.30 -14.59 14.48
C PHE A 172 -11.90 -15.11 13.10
N THR A 173 -10.87 -14.52 12.47
CA THR A 173 -10.34 -14.96 11.16
C THR A 173 -9.48 -16.21 11.27
N GLY A 174 -8.80 -16.41 12.42
CA GLY A 174 -8.04 -17.61 12.74
C GLY A 174 -6.52 -17.45 12.74
N GLY A 175 -6.02 -16.21 12.70
CA GLY A 175 -4.60 -15.88 12.69
C GLY A 175 -4.37 -14.51 12.05
N ASP A 176 -3.11 -14.17 11.84
CA ASP A 176 -2.69 -12.98 11.09
C ASP A 176 -3.10 -13.10 9.60
N PHE A 177 -3.07 -12.01 8.84
CA PHE A 177 -3.54 -12.00 7.44
C PHE A 177 -2.67 -12.90 6.54
N THR A 178 -3.31 -13.85 5.85
CA THR A 178 -2.66 -14.70 4.84
C THR A 178 -3.52 -14.90 3.60
N VAL A 179 -2.89 -14.71 2.43
CA VAL A 179 -3.49 -15.04 1.11
C VAL A 179 -3.59 -16.54 0.85
N THR A 180 -3.08 -17.38 1.76
CA THR A 180 -3.13 -18.84 1.70
C THR A 180 -3.15 -19.39 3.14
N PRO A 181 -4.19 -20.15 3.55
CA PRO A 181 -5.37 -20.52 2.77
C PRO A 181 -6.27 -19.30 2.46
N PRO A 182 -6.89 -19.20 1.26
CA PRO A 182 -7.69 -18.03 0.87
C PRO A 182 -8.88 -17.71 1.80
N THR A 183 -9.29 -18.66 2.64
CA THR A 183 -10.33 -18.48 3.66
C THR A 183 -9.93 -17.50 4.76
N ASN A 184 -8.63 -17.35 5.07
CA ASN A 184 -8.17 -16.33 6.02
C ASN A 184 -8.38 -14.92 5.44
N ALA A 185 -7.76 -14.60 4.29
CA ALA A 185 -7.91 -13.30 3.64
C ALA A 185 -9.37 -12.93 3.35
N ALA A 186 -10.21 -13.91 2.97
CA ALA A 186 -11.64 -13.70 2.78
C ALA A 186 -12.37 -13.38 4.09
N LYS A 187 -12.00 -13.99 5.23
CA LYS A 187 -12.56 -13.65 6.55
C LYS A 187 -12.05 -12.31 7.07
N HIS A 188 -10.80 -11.92 6.78
CA HIS A 188 -10.29 -10.57 7.06
C HIS A 188 -11.12 -9.51 6.34
N MET A 189 -11.10 -9.52 5.00
CA MET A 189 -11.81 -8.53 4.17
C MET A 189 -13.34 -8.52 4.38
N LEU A 190 -13.91 -9.56 4.99
CA LEU A 190 -15.32 -9.65 5.41
C LEU A 190 -15.59 -9.19 6.85
N LEU A 191 -14.69 -9.45 7.79
CA LEU A 191 -14.88 -9.07 9.20
C LEU A 191 -14.52 -7.60 9.41
N GLU A 192 -13.34 -7.21 8.95
CA GLU A 192 -13.03 -5.81 8.66
C GLU A 192 -14.16 -5.27 7.80
N GLY A 193 -14.46 -5.99 6.71
CA GLY A 193 -15.67 -5.93 5.87
C GLY A 193 -16.93 -5.42 6.56
N TYR A 194 -17.20 -5.90 7.77
CA TYR A 194 -18.41 -5.57 8.50
C TYR A 194 -18.23 -4.41 9.48
N MET A 195 -17.12 -4.39 10.22
CA MET A 195 -16.95 -3.48 11.36
C MET A 195 -17.03 -1.99 11.01
N ASP A 196 -16.65 -1.59 9.79
CA ASP A 196 -16.66 -0.19 9.32
C ASP A 196 -18.02 0.30 8.79
N GLN A 197 -19.00 -0.57 8.50
CA GLN A 197 -20.40 -0.10 8.27
C GLN A 197 -20.80 0.86 9.38
N HIS A 198 -20.38 0.49 10.58
CA HIS A 198 -20.74 1.04 11.85
C HIS A 198 -19.67 2.01 12.39
N ALA A 199 -18.62 2.33 11.62
CA ALA A 199 -17.58 3.27 12.05
C ALA A 199 -18.01 4.74 11.81
N PRO A 200 -17.86 5.64 12.79
CA PRO A 200 -18.27 7.03 12.65
C PRO A 200 -17.42 7.79 11.61
N LYS A 201 -18.01 8.10 10.46
CA LYS A 201 -17.35 8.76 9.30
C LYS A 201 -17.99 10.12 8.95
N PRO A 202 -17.50 11.23 9.53
CA PRO A 202 -17.97 12.59 9.22
C PRO A 202 -17.07 13.42 8.26
N PHE A 203 -16.07 12.85 7.59
CA PHE A 203 -15.08 13.60 6.78
C PHE A 203 -14.73 12.90 5.45
N TYR A 204 -14.30 13.67 4.44
CA TYR A 204 -13.98 13.16 3.09
C TYR A 204 -12.74 13.80 2.43
N SER A 205 -11.88 14.46 3.22
CA SER A 205 -10.71 15.21 2.71
C SER A 205 -9.38 14.56 3.11
N ALA A 206 -8.76 13.85 2.17
CA ALA A 206 -7.36 13.44 2.19
C ALA A 206 -6.63 14.01 0.96
N SER A 207 -5.38 14.44 1.13
CA SER A 207 -4.54 15.01 0.07
C SER A 207 -3.07 14.74 0.31
N ILE A 208 -2.33 14.36 -0.73
CA ILE A 208 -0.86 14.24 -0.72
C ILE A 208 -0.14 15.53 -1.14
N ARG A 209 -0.86 16.65 -1.34
CA ARG A 209 -0.28 17.93 -1.80
C ARG A 209 0.80 18.43 -0.84
N GLY A 210 2.03 18.57 -1.35
CA GLY A 210 3.20 18.98 -0.57
C GLY A 210 3.95 17.82 0.11
N VAL A 211 3.54 16.57 -0.13
CA VAL A 211 4.22 15.36 0.38
C VAL A 211 4.49 14.30 -0.72
N GLU A 212 4.19 14.57 -1.98
CA GLU A 212 4.37 13.61 -3.10
C GLU A 212 5.84 13.21 -3.26
N ARG A 213 6.75 14.19 -3.22
CA ARG A 213 8.20 13.96 -3.26
C ARG A 213 8.68 13.18 -2.04
N PHE A 214 8.09 13.42 -0.86
CA PHE A 214 8.40 12.67 0.36
C PHE A 214 7.96 11.20 0.22
N ILE A 215 6.75 10.94 -0.29
CA ILE A 215 6.29 9.56 -0.52
C ILE A 215 7.22 8.84 -1.52
N TYR A 216 7.60 9.51 -2.62
CA TYR A 216 8.55 8.95 -3.58
C TYR A 216 9.92 8.61 -2.94
N THR A 217 10.52 9.53 -2.19
CA THR A 217 11.86 9.30 -1.60
C THR A 217 11.87 8.36 -0.39
N THR A 218 10.78 8.30 0.37
CA THR A 218 10.68 7.53 1.63
C THR A 218 10.19 6.09 1.40
N PHE A 219 9.49 5.81 0.30
CA PHE A 219 8.92 4.47 0.04
C PHE A 219 9.28 3.86 -1.34
N ILE A 220 9.71 4.64 -2.33
CA ILE A 220 9.78 4.18 -3.74
C ILE A 220 11.20 4.18 -4.31
N ASP A 221 11.95 5.26 -4.12
CA ASP A 221 13.24 5.52 -4.79
C ASP A 221 14.41 4.74 -4.16
N ALA A 222 14.35 3.40 -4.24
CA ALA A 222 15.29 2.45 -3.67
C ALA A 222 16.63 2.40 -4.44
N LYS A 223 17.37 3.51 -4.39
CA LYS A 223 18.72 3.64 -4.98
C LYS A 223 19.70 2.62 -4.38
N PRO A 224 20.71 2.17 -5.14
CA PRO A 224 21.79 1.32 -4.62
C PRO A 224 22.39 1.91 -3.34
N GLY A 225 22.44 1.12 -2.26
CA GLY A 225 22.99 1.57 -0.98
C GLY A 225 22.13 2.59 -0.21
N SER A 226 20.90 2.86 -0.64
CA SER A 226 19.91 3.55 0.20
C SER A 226 19.48 2.67 1.39
N HIS A 227 18.82 3.28 2.39
CA HIS A 227 18.19 2.50 3.47
C HIS A 227 17.05 1.62 2.93
N LEU A 228 16.31 2.07 1.91
CA LEU A 228 15.33 1.25 1.18
C LEU A 228 16.00 0.01 0.57
N ASP A 229 17.02 0.16 -0.27
CA ASP A 229 17.66 -0.96 -0.99
C ASP A 229 18.36 -1.97 -0.07
N ARG A 230 18.95 -1.50 1.06
CA ARG A 230 19.67 -2.38 2.01
C ARG A 230 18.78 -3.03 3.05
N VAL A 231 17.72 -2.37 3.50
CA VAL A 231 16.95 -2.75 4.71
C VAL A 231 15.50 -3.05 4.37
N LEU A 232 14.72 -2.00 4.06
CA LEU A 232 13.24 -2.08 4.00
C LEU A 232 12.71 -2.80 2.75
N LEU A 233 13.41 -2.62 1.63
CA LEU A 233 13.18 -3.30 0.36
C LEU A 233 14.42 -4.15 0.01
N ARG A 234 15.02 -4.84 0.99
CA ARG A 234 16.23 -5.67 0.78
C ARG A 234 16.00 -6.74 -0.28
N ARG A 235 16.97 -6.96 -1.19
CA ARG A 235 16.90 -8.05 -2.18
C ARG A 235 16.73 -9.40 -1.48
N GLY A 236 15.64 -10.10 -1.79
CA GLY A 236 15.34 -11.41 -1.19
C GLY A 236 14.63 -11.35 0.16
N GLY A 237 14.27 -10.17 0.67
CA GLY A 237 13.39 -10.04 1.83
C GLY A 237 11.97 -10.54 1.57
N ALA A 238 11.22 -10.85 2.63
CA ALA A 238 9.81 -11.27 2.56
C ALA A 238 8.98 -10.27 1.73
N GLY A 239 8.05 -10.78 0.91
CA GLY A 239 7.19 -10.01 0.00
C GLY A 239 7.88 -9.25 -1.14
N THR A 240 9.16 -8.90 -1.02
CA THR A 240 9.87 -7.99 -1.95
C THR A 240 9.88 -8.45 -3.41
N LYS A 241 9.62 -9.74 -3.66
CA LYS A 241 9.45 -10.33 -5.01
C LYS A 241 8.29 -9.71 -5.81
N ALA A 242 7.27 -9.17 -5.14
CA ALA A 242 6.06 -8.59 -5.77
C ALA A 242 6.02 -7.05 -5.72
N SER A 243 6.85 -6.40 -4.90
CA SER A 243 6.83 -4.94 -4.71
C SER A 243 7.26 -4.17 -5.97
N ILE A 244 6.39 -3.30 -6.47
CA ILE A 244 6.64 -2.44 -7.64
C ILE A 244 7.91 -1.57 -7.43
N PRO A 245 8.04 -0.79 -6.34
CA PRO A 245 9.30 -0.14 -5.94
C PRO A 245 10.56 -1.01 -6.05
N ARG A 246 10.55 -2.23 -5.48
CA ARG A 246 11.71 -3.13 -5.49
C ARG A 246 12.06 -3.59 -6.90
N ILE A 247 11.07 -4.10 -7.65
CA ILE A 247 11.29 -4.70 -8.99
C ILE A 247 11.93 -3.67 -9.92
N TYR A 248 11.31 -2.49 -10.05
CA TYR A 248 11.75 -1.51 -11.02
C TYR A 248 13.00 -0.73 -10.57
N SER A 249 13.23 -0.51 -9.27
CA SER A 249 14.50 0.04 -8.79
C SER A 249 15.68 -0.92 -9.00
N THR A 250 15.44 -2.24 -8.87
CA THR A 250 16.45 -3.28 -9.20
C THR A 250 16.77 -3.27 -10.69
N LEU A 251 15.75 -3.23 -11.55
CA LEU A 251 15.88 -3.16 -12.99
C LEU A 251 16.65 -1.90 -13.43
N LYS A 252 16.21 -0.71 -12.99
CA LYS A 252 16.87 0.59 -13.22
C LYS A 252 18.35 0.52 -12.84
N THR A 253 18.68 -0.04 -11.68
CA THR A 253 20.06 -0.22 -11.22
C THR A 253 20.88 -1.09 -12.19
N SER A 254 20.33 -2.21 -12.67
CA SER A 254 21.00 -3.09 -13.63
C SER A 254 21.23 -2.38 -14.97
N LEU A 255 20.21 -1.71 -15.50
CA LEU A 255 20.31 -0.94 -16.75
C LEU A 255 21.36 0.18 -16.64
N GLN A 256 21.36 0.92 -15.52
CA GLN A 256 22.34 1.97 -15.26
C GLN A 256 23.77 1.43 -15.11
N LYS A 257 23.97 0.21 -14.59
CA LYS A 257 25.29 -0.45 -14.56
C LYS A 257 25.80 -0.71 -15.97
N ASP A 258 24.96 -1.23 -16.85
CA ASP A 258 25.32 -1.53 -18.25
C ASP A 258 25.63 -0.26 -19.05
N ILE A 259 24.79 0.79 -18.92
CA ILE A 259 25.00 2.10 -19.56
C ILE A 259 26.33 2.71 -19.10
N LYS A 260 26.61 2.71 -17.78
CA LYS A 260 27.90 3.17 -17.23
C LYS A 260 29.08 2.33 -17.78
N GLY A 261 28.91 1.01 -17.90
CA GLY A 261 29.90 0.11 -18.47
C GLY A 261 30.26 0.44 -19.93
N TYR A 262 29.26 0.70 -20.77
CA TYR A 262 29.45 1.14 -22.16
C TYR A 262 30.25 2.45 -22.24
N TYR A 263 29.83 3.50 -21.53
CA TYR A 263 30.56 4.77 -21.56
C TYR A 263 31.97 4.65 -20.95
N ALA A 264 32.19 3.79 -19.96
CA ALA A 264 33.52 3.49 -19.45
C ALA A 264 34.40 2.71 -20.45
N LYS A 265 33.83 1.86 -21.31
CA LYS A 265 34.58 1.23 -22.42
C LYS A 265 34.86 2.25 -23.55
N LYS A 266 33.90 3.11 -23.90
CA LYS A 266 34.07 4.23 -24.85
C LYS A 266 35.22 5.15 -24.42
N ARG A 267 35.23 5.62 -23.15
CA ARG A 267 36.32 6.42 -22.57
C ARG A 267 37.68 5.71 -22.59
N ARG A 268 37.73 4.40 -22.34
CA ARG A 268 38.98 3.63 -22.42
C ARG A 268 39.53 3.51 -23.85
N TYR A 269 38.69 3.47 -24.88
CA TYR A 269 39.16 3.63 -26.26
C TYR A 269 39.74 5.02 -26.52
N ASP A 270 39.07 6.08 -26.06
CA ASP A 270 39.54 7.46 -26.20
C ASP A 270 40.86 7.72 -25.48
N GLN A 271 41.04 7.16 -24.28
CA GLN A 271 42.30 7.21 -23.53
C GLN A 271 43.43 6.49 -24.28
N ARG A 272 43.21 5.26 -24.76
CA ARG A 272 44.22 4.50 -25.53
C ARG A 272 44.59 5.19 -26.84
N TYR A 273 43.61 5.77 -27.54
CA TYR A 273 43.85 6.56 -28.75
C TYR A 273 44.72 7.79 -28.46
N ARG A 274 44.33 8.61 -27.46
CA ARG A 274 45.10 9.79 -27.05
C ARG A 274 46.52 9.44 -26.58
N ALA A 275 46.70 8.34 -25.85
CA ALA A 275 48.02 7.86 -25.43
C ALA A 275 48.92 7.51 -26.63
N LYS A 276 48.40 6.76 -27.61
CA LYS A 276 49.17 6.42 -28.82
C LYS A 276 49.47 7.63 -29.70
N MET A 277 48.54 8.58 -29.83
CA MET A 277 48.81 9.86 -30.50
C MET A 277 49.82 10.73 -29.73
N LYS A 278 49.86 10.71 -28.40
CA LYS A 278 50.90 11.39 -27.61
C LYS A 278 52.27 10.75 -27.85
N GLN A 279 52.36 9.42 -27.86
CA GLN A 279 53.59 8.70 -28.19
C GLN A 279 54.09 9.05 -29.60
N ALA A 280 53.21 8.99 -30.62
CA ALA A 280 53.58 9.34 -32.01
C ALA A 280 54.12 10.77 -32.17
N ARG A 281 53.59 11.73 -31.40
CA ARG A 281 54.06 13.13 -31.35
C ARG A 281 55.38 13.30 -30.59
N ALA A 282 55.71 12.39 -29.67
CA ALA A 282 56.92 12.45 -28.86
C ALA A 282 58.16 11.84 -29.55
N CYS A 283 57.97 10.99 -30.57
CA CYS A 283 59.08 10.44 -31.36
C CYS A 283 59.90 11.57 -32.01
N LYS A 284 61.22 11.60 -31.75
CA LYS A 284 62.17 12.51 -32.39
C LYS A 284 62.46 12.06 -33.83
N THR A 285 62.97 12.95 -34.67
CA THR A 285 63.20 12.70 -36.11
C THR A 285 64.21 11.58 -36.38
N PHE A 286 65.19 11.39 -35.48
CA PHE A 286 66.25 10.38 -35.57
C PHE A 286 66.14 9.28 -34.51
N ASP A 287 64.98 9.15 -33.86
CA ASP A 287 64.72 8.06 -32.90
C ASP A 287 64.15 6.85 -33.64
N PHE A 288 65.06 6.00 -34.14
CA PHE A 288 64.72 4.78 -34.87
C PHE A 288 63.94 3.75 -34.03
N SER A 289 63.90 3.88 -32.70
CA SER A 289 63.04 3.04 -31.84
C SER A 289 61.57 3.48 -31.87
N CYS A 290 61.28 4.73 -32.24
CA CYS A 290 59.96 5.36 -32.12
C CYS A 290 59.33 5.60 -33.50
N SER A 291 58.78 4.55 -34.12
CA SER A 291 58.05 4.69 -35.39
C SER A 291 56.71 5.44 -35.20
N ARG A 292 56.73 6.75 -35.50
CA ARG A 292 55.55 7.62 -35.55
C ARG A 292 54.43 7.06 -36.45
N VAL A 293 54.80 6.44 -37.57
CA VAL A 293 53.86 5.80 -38.52
C VAL A 293 53.17 4.60 -37.86
N ALA A 294 53.94 3.67 -37.27
CA ALA A 294 53.37 2.50 -36.61
C ALA A 294 52.48 2.86 -35.42
N LEU A 295 52.87 3.87 -34.61
CA LEU A 295 52.06 4.37 -33.50
C LEU A 295 50.75 5.03 -33.97
N THR A 296 50.78 5.75 -35.09
CA THR A 296 49.59 6.34 -35.73
C THR A 296 48.68 5.25 -36.30
N ALA A 297 49.22 4.22 -36.94
CA ALA A 297 48.46 3.06 -37.41
C ALA A 297 47.82 2.27 -36.26
N GLN A 298 48.53 2.09 -35.13
CA GLN A 298 47.97 1.52 -33.89
C GLN A 298 46.81 2.38 -33.35
N ALA A 299 46.95 3.71 -33.36
CA ALA A 299 45.86 4.62 -32.99
C ALA A 299 44.67 4.51 -33.95
N GLY A 300 44.91 4.36 -35.25
CA GLY A 300 43.88 4.06 -36.26
C GLY A 300 43.10 2.78 -35.95
N LYS A 301 43.80 1.66 -35.69
CA LYS A 301 43.18 0.38 -35.27
C LYS A 301 42.33 0.54 -34.00
N ILE A 302 42.77 1.34 -33.03
CA ILE A 302 42.00 1.66 -31.80
C ILE A 302 40.74 2.49 -32.12
N LYS A 303 40.82 3.47 -33.03
CA LYS A 303 39.68 4.30 -33.48
C LYS A 303 38.65 3.45 -34.24
N ALA A 304 39.08 2.54 -35.11
CA ALA A 304 38.22 1.60 -35.82
C ALA A 304 37.50 0.64 -34.85
N ALA A 305 38.23 0.02 -33.91
CA ALA A 305 37.65 -0.85 -32.89
C ALA A 305 36.64 -0.13 -31.99
N LYS A 306 36.85 1.16 -31.70
CA LYS A 306 35.85 2.02 -31.02
C LYS A 306 34.58 2.19 -31.87
N GLY A 307 34.73 2.42 -33.17
CA GLY A 307 33.61 2.53 -34.13
C GLY A 307 32.75 1.27 -34.14
N VAL A 308 33.36 0.10 -34.38
CA VAL A 308 32.68 -1.21 -34.36
C VAL A 308 32.01 -1.46 -33.01
N TYR A 309 32.67 -1.14 -31.89
CA TYR A 309 32.06 -1.25 -30.56
C TYR A 309 30.84 -0.33 -30.40
N MET A 310 30.90 0.91 -30.90
CA MET A 310 29.80 1.86 -30.84
C MET A 310 28.61 1.44 -31.72
N VAL A 311 28.83 0.94 -32.93
CA VAL A 311 27.77 0.42 -33.80
C VAL A 311 27.10 -0.81 -33.16
N LYS A 312 27.89 -1.78 -32.68
CA LYS A 312 27.37 -3.03 -32.10
C LYS A 312 26.61 -2.85 -30.78
N ASN A 313 26.94 -1.84 -29.97
CA ASN A 313 26.39 -1.68 -28.62
C ASN A 313 25.53 -0.42 -28.43
N GLY A 314 25.73 0.63 -29.24
CA GLY A 314 25.03 1.91 -29.13
C GLY A 314 23.51 1.80 -29.13
N PRO A 315 22.88 1.13 -30.12
CA PRO A 315 21.42 0.99 -30.17
C PRO A 315 20.82 0.33 -28.92
N VAL A 316 21.50 -0.68 -28.37
CA VAL A 316 21.09 -1.36 -27.13
C VAL A 316 21.22 -0.43 -25.92
N VAL A 317 22.25 0.42 -25.88
CA VAL A 317 22.43 1.40 -24.80
C VAL A 317 21.40 2.53 -24.88
N THR A 318 21.12 3.08 -26.07
CA THR A 318 20.05 4.07 -26.27
C THR A 318 18.67 3.51 -25.85
N TYR A 319 18.39 2.25 -26.17
CA TYR A 319 17.20 1.55 -25.68
C TYR A 319 17.17 1.46 -24.14
N LYS A 320 18.28 1.08 -23.49
CA LYS A 320 18.39 1.02 -22.03
C LYS A 320 18.27 2.40 -21.36
N GLU A 321 18.78 3.47 -21.99
CA GLU A 321 18.64 4.85 -21.52
C GLU A 321 17.19 5.34 -21.56
N ALA A 322 16.46 5.04 -22.64
CA ALA A 322 15.03 5.31 -22.71
C ALA A 322 14.26 4.53 -21.63
N TRP A 323 14.52 3.22 -21.51
CA TRP A 323 13.87 2.36 -20.52
C TRP A 323 14.13 2.81 -19.06
N VAL A 324 15.32 3.33 -18.74
CA VAL A 324 15.62 3.97 -17.44
C VAL A 324 14.75 5.21 -17.21
N LYS A 325 14.57 6.06 -18.23
CA LYS A 325 13.68 7.24 -18.13
C LYS A 325 12.21 6.84 -17.94
N ASP A 326 11.78 5.71 -18.51
CA ASP A 326 10.41 5.21 -18.42
C ASP A 326 10.12 4.66 -17.01
N ILE A 327 11.06 3.92 -16.44
CA ILE A 327 11.06 3.54 -15.01
C ILE A 327 11.02 4.77 -14.11
N ASP A 328 11.82 5.81 -14.41
CA ASP A 328 11.83 7.04 -13.63
C ASP A 328 10.56 7.88 -13.76
N ARG A 329 9.83 7.84 -14.89
CA ARG A 329 8.48 8.46 -14.99
C ARG A 329 7.47 7.67 -14.17
N GLY A 330 7.38 6.35 -14.39
CA GLY A 330 6.37 5.50 -13.77
C GLY A 330 6.51 5.35 -12.25
N LEU A 331 7.72 5.31 -11.70
CA LEU A 331 7.93 5.32 -10.25
C LEU A 331 7.62 6.69 -9.61
N LYS A 332 7.79 7.81 -10.33
CA LYS A 332 7.48 9.15 -9.82
C LYS A 332 5.98 9.47 -9.77
N ILE A 333 5.18 8.90 -10.68
CA ILE A 333 3.72 9.10 -10.67
C ILE A 333 2.99 8.15 -9.70
N LEU A 334 3.61 7.04 -9.31
CA LEU A 334 3.04 6.04 -8.41
C LEU A 334 2.41 6.62 -7.11
N PRO A 335 3.01 7.59 -6.38
CA PRO A 335 2.35 8.23 -5.23
C PRO A 335 0.98 8.82 -5.54
N SER A 336 0.82 9.45 -6.71
CA SER A 336 -0.48 9.99 -7.17
C SER A 336 -1.43 8.90 -7.60
N VAL A 337 -0.94 7.79 -8.18
CA VAL A 337 -1.80 6.67 -8.58
C VAL A 337 -2.35 5.98 -7.34
N SER A 338 -1.49 5.59 -6.40
CA SER A 338 -1.90 4.90 -5.17
C SER A 338 -2.80 5.79 -4.30
N HIS A 339 -2.56 7.10 -4.24
CA HIS A 339 -3.49 8.03 -3.58
C HIS A 339 -4.86 8.10 -4.27
N LYS A 340 -4.91 8.15 -5.61
CA LYS A 340 -6.18 8.13 -6.36
C LYS A 340 -6.94 6.82 -6.15
N VAL A 341 -6.24 5.68 -6.16
CA VAL A 341 -6.81 4.35 -5.88
C VAL A 341 -7.35 4.27 -4.45
N ALA A 342 -6.58 4.70 -3.45
CA ALA A 342 -7.02 4.77 -2.06
C ALA A 342 -8.22 5.71 -1.88
N LYS A 343 -8.28 6.84 -2.61
CA LYS A 343 -9.47 7.71 -2.60
C LYS A 343 -10.70 7.04 -3.24
N ALA A 344 -10.53 6.30 -4.34
CA ALA A 344 -11.64 5.54 -4.94
C ALA A 344 -12.17 4.46 -3.98
N LEU A 345 -11.29 3.68 -3.37
CA LEU A 345 -11.66 2.58 -2.47
C LEU A 345 -12.15 3.04 -1.08
N PHE A 346 -11.65 4.17 -0.57
CA PHE A 346 -11.79 4.53 0.85
C PHE A 346 -12.33 5.97 1.07
N PHE A 347 -11.91 6.98 0.28
CA PHE A 347 -12.21 8.41 0.51
C PHE A 347 -13.01 9.04 -0.63
N ASN A 348 -14.22 8.52 -0.87
CA ASN A 348 -15.21 9.08 -1.79
C ASN A 348 -16.45 9.64 -1.05
N PRO A 349 -17.14 10.67 -1.60
CA PRO A 349 -18.33 11.27 -0.98
C PRO A 349 -19.50 10.31 -0.78
N GLN A 350 -19.63 9.30 -1.66
CA GLN A 350 -20.70 8.30 -1.64
C GLN A 350 -20.62 7.36 -0.44
N LYS A 351 -19.52 7.39 0.32
CA LYS A 351 -19.23 6.50 1.46
C LYS A 351 -19.22 5.02 1.04
N LYS A 352 -18.85 4.72 -0.22
CA LYS A 352 -18.99 3.39 -0.86
C LYS A 352 -17.79 3.13 -1.77
N ALA A 353 -16.92 2.19 -1.40
CA ALA A 353 -15.72 1.81 -2.15
C ALA A 353 -15.98 1.61 -3.66
N ASP A 354 -15.46 2.51 -4.50
CA ASP A 354 -15.56 2.43 -5.95
C ASP A 354 -14.46 1.54 -6.52
N VAL A 355 -14.72 0.23 -6.49
CA VAL A 355 -13.83 -0.82 -6.98
C VAL A 355 -13.60 -0.71 -8.50
N ASP A 356 -14.58 -0.22 -9.26
CA ASP A 356 -14.45 -0.13 -10.72
C ASP A 356 -13.66 1.12 -11.16
N LEU A 357 -13.72 2.24 -10.41
CA LEU A 357 -12.79 3.37 -10.59
C LEU A 357 -11.37 3.00 -10.15
N ALA A 358 -11.21 2.30 -9.03
CA ALA A 358 -9.92 1.79 -8.60
C ALA A 358 -9.28 0.89 -9.68
N GLU A 359 -10.07 0.02 -10.30
CA GLU A 359 -9.66 -0.78 -11.46
C GLU A 359 -9.26 0.09 -12.67
N ARG A 360 -10.06 1.09 -13.06
CA ARG A 360 -9.72 2.01 -14.16
C ARG A 360 -8.40 2.73 -13.91
N LEU A 361 -8.16 3.18 -12.67
CA LEU A 361 -6.91 3.85 -12.27
C LEU A 361 -5.69 2.92 -12.35
N VAL A 362 -5.80 1.68 -11.86
CA VAL A 362 -4.72 0.69 -11.94
C VAL A 362 -4.48 0.25 -13.39
N LYS A 363 -5.53 0.06 -14.20
CA LYS A 363 -5.41 -0.28 -15.63
C LYS A 363 -4.76 0.83 -16.44
N ASN A 364 -5.10 2.10 -16.19
CA ASN A 364 -4.43 3.24 -16.81
C ASN A 364 -2.95 3.28 -16.43
N TYR A 365 -2.61 3.22 -15.13
CA TYR A 365 -1.19 3.14 -14.71
C TYR A 365 -0.45 1.93 -15.32
N ALA A 366 -1.12 0.80 -15.49
CA ALA A 366 -0.53 -0.37 -16.14
C ALA A 366 -0.22 -0.12 -17.62
N ARG A 367 -1.20 0.40 -18.38
CA ARG A 367 -1.07 0.74 -19.80
C ARG A 367 -0.03 1.85 -20.04
N ASP A 368 -0.18 2.95 -19.31
CA ASP A 368 0.54 4.21 -19.54
C ASP A 368 1.97 4.19 -18.98
N HIS A 369 2.25 3.29 -18.03
CA HIS A 369 3.56 3.20 -17.38
C HIS A 369 4.08 1.77 -17.20
N LEU A 370 3.37 0.85 -16.52
CA LEU A 370 3.97 -0.46 -16.18
C LEU A 370 4.44 -1.26 -17.41
N LEU A 371 3.76 -1.14 -18.56
CA LEU A 371 4.19 -1.80 -19.81
C LEU A 371 5.55 -1.26 -20.32
N SER A 372 5.75 0.06 -20.37
CA SER A 372 7.01 0.67 -20.84
C SER A 372 8.13 0.52 -19.81
N MET A 373 7.83 0.68 -18.52
CA MET A 373 8.69 0.28 -17.40
C MET A 373 9.12 -1.20 -17.47
N SER A 374 8.32 -2.06 -18.12
CA SER A 374 8.57 -3.49 -18.31
C SER A 374 9.27 -3.85 -19.64
N GLY A 375 10.00 -2.90 -20.25
CA GLY A 375 10.82 -3.17 -21.43
C GLY A 375 10.05 -3.12 -22.75
N SER A 376 8.97 -2.33 -22.80
CA SER A 376 8.31 -1.90 -24.03
C SER A 376 8.39 -0.36 -24.16
N PRO A 377 9.58 0.26 -24.25
CA PRO A 377 9.75 1.70 -24.04
C PRO A 377 9.04 2.53 -25.11
N ASP A 378 8.52 3.70 -24.74
CA ASP A 378 7.81 4.61 -25.64
C ASP A 378 8.69 5.01 -26.86
N ALA A 379 10.01 4.98 -26.66
CA ALA A 379 11.03 5.27 -27.68
C ALA A 379 11.26 4.14 -28.72
N LEU A 380 10.46 3.06 -28.72
CA LEU A 380 10.59 1.93 -29.65
C LEU A 380 10.70 2.36 -31.13
N GLY A 381 9.94 3.37 -31.55
CA GLY A 381 9.98 3.91 -32.92
C GLY A 381 11.34 4.50 -33.34
N LYS A 382 12.22 4.90 -32.39
CA LYS A 382 13.59 5.34 -32.68
C LYS A 382 14.60 4.18 -32.74
N VAL A 383 14.27 3.03 -32.15
CA VAL A 383 15.13 1.83 -32.14
C VAL A 383 14.82 0.91 -33.32
N ILE A 384 13.53 0.73 -33.64
CA ILE A 384 13.05 -0.08 -34.77
C ILE A 384 13.69 0.38 -36.09
N LYS A 385 13.75 1.70 -36.33
CA LYS A 385 14.38 2.33 -37.51
C LYS A 385 15.87 2.02 -37.71
N PHE A 386 16.57 1.45 -36.73
CA PHE A 386 18.01 1.19 -36.81
C PHE A 386 18.39 -0.30 -36.84
N THR A 387 17.47 -1.23 -36.53
CA THR A 387 17.81 -2.66 -36.45
C THR A 387 16.76 -3.64 -36.98
N GLY A 388 15.51 -3.23 -37.22
CA GLY A 388 14.40 -4.11 -37.64
C GLY A 388 13.95 -5.17 -36.62
N LYS A 389 14.81 -5.57 -35.68
CA LYS A 389 14.61 -6.70 -34.74
C LYS A 389 14.48 -6.21 -33.30
N ALA A 390 13.29 -5.72 -32.93
CA ALA A 390 13.00 -5.25 -31.58
C ALA A 390 13.02 -6.39 -30.53
N SER A 391 12.53 -7.57 -30.90
CA SER A 391 12.53 -8.81 -30.10
C SER A 391 13.93 -9.16 -29.57
N ASP A 392 14.93 -9.15 -30.43
CA ASP A 392 16.32 -9.50 -30.10
C ASP A 392 16.96 -8.51 -29.14
N ILE A 393 16.54 -7.24 -29.14
CA ILE A 393 17.05 -6.24 -28.19
C ILE A 393 16.43 -6.50 -26.81
N ILE A 394 15.11 -6.75 -26.76
CA ILE A 394 14.37 -7.03 -25.51
C ILE A 394 14.89 -8.31 -24.84
N SER A 395 15.07 -9.40 -25.60
CA SER A 395 15.46 -10.72 -25.07
C SER A 395 16.83 -10.71 -24.36
N ARG A 396 17.79 -9.93 -24.92
CA ARG A 396 19.13 -9.67 -24.40
C ARG A 396 19.19 -8.58 -23.33
N ALA A 397 18.20 -7.70 -23.24
CA ALA A 397 18.21 -6.56 -22.31
C ALA A 397 17.57 -6.85 -20.94
N ILE A 398 16.63 -7.80 -20.82
CA ILE A 398 16.00 -8.14 -19.53
C ILE A 398 16.88 -9.14 -18.74
N PRO A 399 17.35 -8.82 -17.51
CA PRO A 399 18.04 -9.77 -16.63
C PRO A 399 17.14 -10.94 -16.21
N SER A 400 17.67 -12.17 -16.21
CA SER A 400 16.94 -13.42 -15.89
C SER A 400 16.13 -13.34 -14.59
N ALA A 401 16.76 -12.86 -13.51
CA ALA A 401 16.21 -12.78 -12.16
C ALA A 401 14.92 -11.93 -12.01
N ILE A 402 14.53 -11.15 -13.02
CA ILE A 402 13.29 -10.36 -13.03
C ILE A 402 12.37 -10.65 -14.23
N LYS A 403 12.70 -11.64 -15.09
CA LYS A 403 11.85 -12.02 -16.23
C LYS A 403 10.44 -12.50 -15.80
N GLN A 404 10.34 -13.29 -14.72
CA GLN A 404 9.03 -13.84 -14.29
C GLN A 404 8.10 -12.81 -13.62
N PRO A 405 8.53 -11.96 -12.66
CA PRO A 405 7.68 -10.88 -12.13
C PRO A 405 7.18 -9.93 -13.24
N ILE A 406 8.05 -9.58 -14.19
CA ILE A 406 7.66 -8.75 -15.34
C ILE A 406 6.61 -9.44 -16.23
N ARG A 407 6.76 -10.75 -16.51
CA ARG A 407 5.76 -11.52 -17.27
C ARG A 407 4.40 -11.57 -16.56
N GLN A 408 4.39 -11.77 -15.25
CA GLN A 408 3.15 -11.79 -14.45
C GLN A 408 2.42 -10.45 -14.48
N ILE A 409 3.15 -9.33 -14.39
CA ILE A 409 2.59 -7.97 -14.52
C ILE A 409 2.04 -7.74 -15.94
N LYS A 410 2.76 -8.16 -17.01
CA LYS A 410 2.28 -7.97 -18.39
C LYS A 410 1.02 -8.79 -18.73
N ALA A 411 0.85 -9.99 -18.18
CA ALA A 411 -0.22 -10.90 -18.59
C ALA A 411 -1.64 -10.43 -18.19
N ASN A 412 -1.84 -9.95 -16.96
CA ASN A 412 -3.10 -9.32 -16.53
C ASN A 412 -2.86 -8.45 -15.29
N ALA A 413 -2.27 -7.26 -15.49
CA ALA A 413 -1.78 -6.40 -14.41
C ALA A 413 -2.77 -6.20 -13.25
N TYR A 414 -4.05 -5.93 -13.54
CA TYR A 414 -5.04 -5.69 -12.49
C TYR A 414 -5.36 -6.95 -11.69
N ASN A 415 -5.76 -8.06 -12.35
CA ASN A 415 -6.09 -9.29 -11.63
C ASN A 415 -4.85 -9.91 -10.94
N ALA A 416 -3.66 -9.72 -11.51
CA ALA A 416 -2.41 -10.15 -10.89
C ALA A 416 -2.13 -9.36 -9.59
N VAL A 417 -2.24 -8.02 -9.60
CA VAL A 417 -2.06 -7.19 -8.40
C VAL A 417 -3.11 -7.50 -7.34
N ILE A 418 -4.40 -7.59 -7.71
CA ILE A 418 -5.48 -7.92 -6.78
C ILE A 418 -5.29 -9.31 -6.17
N LYS A 419 -5.02 -10.34 -6.97
CA LYS A 419 -4.83 -11.71 -6.46
C LYS A 419 -3.55 -11.85 -5.63
N ALA A 420 -2.47 -11.15 -5.99
CA ALA A 420 -1.22 -11.16 -5.21
C ALA A 420 -1.35 -10.44 -3.86
N ALA A 421 -2.12 -9.33 -3.80
CA ALA A 421 -2.34 -8.60 -2.56
C ALA A 421 -3.38 -9.28 -1.64
N THR A 422 -4.43 -9.89 -2.20
CA THR A 422 -5.62 -10.33 -1.43
C THR A 422 -5.94 -11.82 -1.48
N GLY A 423 -5.25 -12.60 -2.33
CA GLY A 423 -5.59 -14.01 -2.60
C GLY A 423 -6.88 -14.23 -3.41
N MET A 424 -7.69 -13.18 -3.63
CA MET A 424 -9.06 -13.28 -4.16
C MET A 424 -9.20 -12.84 -5.63
N SER A 425 -10.30 -13.24 -6.26
CA SER A 425 -10.74 -12.71 -7.56
C SER A 425 -11.41 -11.33 -7.41
N LYS A 426 -11.51 -10.56 -8.52
CA LYS A 426 -12.27 -9.30 -8.56
C LYS A 426 -13.68 -9.47 -7.98
N ALA A 427 -14.38 -10.55 -8.36
CA ALA A 427 -15.77 -10.78 -7.95
C ALA A 427 -15.89 -11.05 -6.45
N GLN A 428 -15.00 -11.89 -5.89
CA GLN A 428 -14.94 -12.16 -4.45
C GLN A 428 -14.64 -10.88 -3.66
N LEU A 429 -13.58 -10.15 -4.07
CA LEU A 429 -13.19 -8.90 -3.41
C LEU A 429 -14.32 -7.87 -3.46
N LYS A 430 -14.98 -7.67 -4.62
CA LYS A 430 -16.11 -6.74 -4.75
C LYS A 430 -17.28 -7.15 -3.84
N ALA A 431 -17.63 -8.43 -3.78
CA ALA A 431 -18.70 -8.93 -2.92
C ALA A 431 -18.42 -8.68 -1.42
N TYR A 432 -17.20 -8.95 -0.95
CA TYR A 432 -16.82 -8.70 0.45
C TYR A 432 -16.58 -7.21 0.77
N MET A 433 -16.19 -6.39 -0.21
CA MET A 433 -16.00 -4.93 -0.02
C MET A 433 -17.29 -4.09 -0.07
N THR A 434 -18.37 -4.60 -0.66
CA THR A 434 -19.63 -3.86 -0.91
C THR A 434 -20.87 -4.47 -0.23
N ASN A 435 -20.93 -5.80 -0.11
CA ASN A 435 -22.02 -6.54 0.53
C ASN A 435 -21.57 -7.46 1.71
N PRO A 436 -20.66 -7.05 2.62
CA PRO A 436 -20.21 -7.90 3.73
C PRO A 436 -21.34 -8.31 4.69
N LYS A 437 -22.34 -7.45 4.97
CA LYS A 437 -23.53 -7.81 5.78
C LYS A 437 -24.29 -9.05 5.28
N GLN A 438 -24.32 -9.26 3.96
CA GLN A 438 -24.95 -10.44 3.32
C GLN A 438 -24.04 -11.69 3.38
N ASN A 439 -22.73 -11.50 3.53
CA ASN A 439 -21.74 -12.57 3.51
C ASN A 439 -21.28 -13.03 4.91
N PHE A 440 -21.56 -12.23 5.96
CA PHE A 440 -21.07 -12.45 7.32
C PHE A 440 -21.39 -13.87 7.83
N ASP A 441 -22.68 -14.21 7.89
CA ASP A 441 -23.16 -15.51 8.38
C ASP A 441 -22.81 -16.67 7.45
N ARG A 442 -22.44 -16.39 6.18
CA ARG A 442 -21.97 -17.40 5.23
C ARG A 442 -20.54 -17.86 5.51
N LEU A 443 -19.67 -17.01 6.07
CA LEU A 443 -18.23 -17.28 6.18
C LEU A 443 -17.68 -17.21 7.62
N MET A 444 -18.16 -16.31 8.47
CA MET A 444 -17.63 -16.15 9.83
C MET A 444 -17.88 -17.33 10.77
N PRO A 445 -18.96 -18.13 10.62
CA PRO A 445 -19.12 -19.40 11.33
C PRO A 445 -18.19 -20.54 10.88
N ARG A 446 -17.44 -20.37 9.78
CA ARG A 446 -16.65 -21.43 9.12
C ARG A 446 -15.14 -21.21 9.27
N GLY A 447 -14.35 -22.27 9.07
CA GLY A 447 -12.88 -22.23 9.12
C GLY A 447 -12.29 -22.04 10.53
N PRO A 448 -10.99 -21.65 10.62
CA PRO A 448 -10.31 -21.39 11.88
C PRO A 448 -10.77 -20.08 12.54
N GLY A 449 -10.38 -19.88 13.81
CA GLY A 449 -10.79 -18.73 14.61
C GLY A 449 -12.16 -18.91 15.30
N LYS A 450 -12.55 -17.93 16.11
CA LYS A 450 -13.81 -17.92 16.85
C LYS A 450 -14.99 -17.82 15.88
N ARG A 451 -15.70 -18.93 15.71
CA ARG A 451 -16.98 -19.00 14.98
C ARG A 451 -17.98 -18.03 15.62
N VAL A 452 -18.61 -17.18 14.82
CA VAL A 452 -19.58 -16.16 15.26
C VAL A 452 -20.59 -15.86 14.16
N ASN A 453 -21.85 -15.59 14.53
CA ASN A 453 -22.90 -15.08 13.65
C ASN A 453 -23.14 -13.58 13.90
N ARG A 454 -23.72 -12.87 12.93
CA ARG A 454 -23.85 -11.41 12.94
C ARG A 454 -24.61 -10.89 14.16
N LYS A 455 -25.77 -11.50 14.47
CA LYS A 455 -26.59 -11.19 15.66
C LYS A 455 -25.82 -11.27 16.98
N THR A 456 -24.89 -12.23 17.09
CA THR A 456 -23.98 -12.35 18.24
C THR A 456 -22.86 -11.32 18.17
N PHE A 457 -22.29 -11.08 16.99
CA PHE A 457 -21.21 -10.13 16.78
C PHE A 457 -21.60 -8.69 17.13
N ASP A 458 -22.73 -8.23 16.58
CA ASP A 458 -23.38 -6.94 16.81
C ASP A 458 -23.54 -6.65 18.32
N ARG A 459 -24.22 -7.58 19.01
CA ARG A 459 -24.64 -7.45 20.41
C ARG A 459 -23.49 -7.66 21.41
N VAL A 460 -22.63 -8.65 21.18
CA VAL A 460 -21.64 -9.09 22.17
C VAL A 460 -20.35 -8.28 22.06
N TYR A 461 -19.86 -8.00 20.86
CA TYR A 461 -18.53 -7.44 20.65
C TYR A 461 -18.55 -5.98 20.20
N MET A 462 -19.35 -5.64 19.19
CA MET A 462 -19.48 -4.25 18.69
C MET A 462 -20.34 -3.37 19.59
N LYS A 463 -21.20 -3.97 20.43
CA LYS A 463 -22.17 -3.28 21.31
C LYS A 463 -23.10 -2.33 20.54
N LEU A 464 -23.57 -2.77 19.38
CA LEU A 464 -24.53 -2.01 18.58
C LEU A 464 -25.87 -1.87 19.32
N ASP A 465 -26.44 -0.68 19.23
CA ASP A 465 -27.79 -0.38 19.70
C ASP A 465 -28.81 -0.75 18.62
N ARG A 466 -30.06 -1.04 18.99
CA ARG A 466 -31.15 -1.24 18.01
C ARG A 466 -31.45 0.04 17.24
N SER A 467 -31.22 1.20 17.86
CA SER A 467 -31.47 2.54 17.31
C SER A 467 -30.35 3.08 16.42
N ASN A 468 -29.11 2.57 16.55
CA ASN A 468 -27.92 3.20 15.97
C ASN A 468 -27.18 2.28 15.00
N THR A 469 -27.06 2.72 13.75
CA THR A 469 -26.28 2.02 12.72
C THR A 469 -24.77 2.14 12.91
N ASN A 470 -24.27 2.91 13.88
CA ASN A 470 -22.85 3.01 14.24
C ASN A 470 -22.55 2.42 15.63
N TYR A 471 -21.34 1.89 15.80
CA TYR A 471 -20.81 1.54 17.12
C TYR A 471 -20.43 2.80 17.89
N ASP A 472 -20.61 2.78 19.21
CA ASP A 472 -20.02 3.78 20.10
C ASP A 472 -18.55 3.41 20.34
N PRO A 473 -17.56 4.24 19.93
CA PRO A 473 -16.15 3.99 20.14
C PRO A 473 -15.76 3.87 21.62
N LYS A 474 -16.58 4.35 22.56
CA LYS A 474 -16.36 4.16 24.01
C LYS A 474 -16.83 2.77 24.48
N LYS A 475 -17.78 2.14 23.80
CA LYS A 475 -18.32 0.79 24.12
C LYS A 475 -17.54 -0.32 23.42
N PHE A 476 -17.17 -0.13 22.14
CA PHE A 476 -16.40 -1.12 21.40
C PHE A 476 -14.90 -1.04 21.76
N ALA A 477 -14.37 -2.07 22.44
CA ALA A 477 -13.03 -2.04 23.03
C ALA A 477 -11.88 -1.79 22.02
N ALA A 478 -11.91 -2.41 20.84
CA ALA A 478 -10.86 -2.18 19.82
C ALA A 478 -10.85 -0.72 19.36
N ALA A 479 -12.04 -0.14 19.11
CA ALA A 479 -12.18 1.27 18.74
C ALA A 479 -11.72 2.22 19.87
N HIS A 480 -12.12 1.95 21.12
CA HIS A 480 -11.67 2.68 22.30
C HIS A 480 -10.14 2.73 22.39
N ASN A 481 -9.51 1.57 22.20
CA ASN A 481 -8.07 1.42 22.34
C ASN A 481 -7.30 2.14 21.22
N THR A 482 -7.77 2.06 19.97
CA THR A 482 -7.26 2.84 18.84
C THR A 482 -7.37 4.34 19.07
N VAL A 483 -8.52 4.85 19.53
CA VAL A 483 -8.69 6.28 19.87
C VAL A 483 -7.70 6.69 20.96
N THR A 484 -7.62 5.89 22.04
CA THR A 484 -6.74 6.16 23.19
C THR A 484 -5.28 6.17 22.78
N MET A 485 -4.82 5.21 21.99
CA MET A 485 -3.45 5.16 21.49
C MET A 485 -3.13 6.32 20.54
N THR A 486 -4.08 6.70 19.69
CA THR A 486 -3.94 7.89 18.83
C THR A 486 -3.78 9.17 19.65
N LYS A 487 -4.47 9.30 20.79
CA LYS A 487 -4.23 10.40 21.75
C LYS A 487 -2.82 10.32 22.36
N LEU A 488 -2.38 9.14 22.81
CA LEU A 488 -1.03 8.96 23.38
C LEU A 488 0.09 9.28 22.38
N MET A 489 -0.13 9.05 21.08
CA MET A 489 0.81 9.45 20.03
C MET A 489 0.97 10.96 19.85
N MET A 490 -0.02 11.75 20.25
CA MET A 490 0.00 13.21 20.18
C MET A 490 0.77 13.84 21.37
N LEU A 491 1.10 13.04 22.39
CA LEU A 491 1.91 13.45 23.53
C LEU A 491 3.40 13.36 23.21
N ASN A 492 4.19 14.26 23.79
CA ASN A 492 5.64 14.11 23.81
C ASN A 492 6.09 13.07 24.87
N ARG A 493 7.37 12.69 24.81
CA ARG A 493 7.97 11.70 25.73
C ARG A 493 7.80 12.09 27.21
N THR A 494 7.75 13.38 27.55
CA THR A 494 7.59 13.87 28.93
C THR A 494 6.16 13.64 29.44
N GLU A 495 5.14 13.95 28.66
CA GLU A 495 3.73 13.74 29.05
C GLU A 495 3.33 12.25 29.01
N VAL A 496 3.90 11.43 28.11
CA VAL A 496 3.76 9.96 28.23
C VAL A 496 4.43 9.44 29.50
N ASN A 497 5.63 9.93 29.84
CA ASN A 497 6.30 9.56 31.09
C ASN A 497 5.61 10.10 32.34
N ARG A 498 4.79 11.16 32.22
CA ARG A 498 3.89 11.63 33.25
C ARG A 498 2.73 10.66 33.44
N LEU A 499 1.99 10.30 32.38
CA LEU A 499 0.95 9.25 32.44
C LEU A 499 1.48 7.96 33.10
N MET A 500 2.72 7.55 32.80
CA MET A 500 3.34 6.40 33.46
C MET A 500 3.54 6.60 34.97
N ARG A 501 3.87 7.81 35.46
CA ARG A 501 3.96 8.13 36.90
C ARG A 501 2.58 8.22 37.55
N ASP A 502 1.64 8.88 36.90
CA ASP A 502 0.23 9.02 37.32
C ASP A 502 -0.48 7.66 37.51
N LEU A 503 0.04 6.59 36.89
CA LEU A 503 -0.41 5.20 37.00
C LEU A 503 0.48 4.32 37.91
N GLY A 504 1.40 4.90 38.69
CA GLY A 504 2.31 4.16 39.60
C GLY A 504 3.46 3.42 38.90
N GLY A 505 3.67 3.65 37.61
CA GLY A 505 4.67 2.96 36.81
C GLY A 505 6.10 3.42 37.07
N LYS A 506 7.02 2.45 37.13
CA LYS A 506 8.48 2.69 37.19
C LYS A 506 9.11 2.80 35.79
N ARG A 507 8.57 2.11 34.77
CA ARG A 507 9.06 2.13 33.37
C ARG A 507 8.81 3.47 32.67
N ARG A 508 9.64 3.80 31.68
CA ARG A 508 9.66 5.09 30.97
C ARG A 508 9.81 4.88 29.46
N LEU A 509 9.06 5.63 28.66
CA LEU A 509 9.23 5.70 27.21
C LEU A 509 10.63 6.28 26.90
N ARG A 510 11.42 5.53 26.14
CA ARG A 510 12.77 5.93 25.67
C ARG A 510 12.72 6.62 24.30
N SER A 511 11.93 6.06 23.37
CA SER A 511 11.76 6.52 22.00
C SER A 511 11.01 7.87 21.91
N SER A 512 11.11 8.52 20.74
CA SER A 512 10.52 9.85 20.49
C SER A 512 9.00 9.86 20.27
N ASN A 513 8.39 8.71 20.06
CA ASN A 513 6.94 8.54 19.95
C ASN A 513 6.56 7.17 20.50
N ILE A 514 5.40 7.08 21.17
CA ILE A 514 4.95 5.88 21.88
C ILE A 514 4.77 4.65 20.98
N MET A 515 4.51 4.82 19.67
CA MET A 515 4.38 3.72 18.70
C MET A 515 5.70 3.07 18.28
N LEU A 516 6.86 3.63 18.65
CA LEU A 516 8.15 3.23 18.09
C LEU A 516 8.96 2.32 19.02
N GLY A 517 9.41 1.19 18.47
CA GLY A 517 10.39 0.29 19.08
C GLY A 517 9.98 -1.19 19.17
N TYR A 518 8.73 -1.54 18.89
CA TYR A 518 8.19 -2.84 19.37
C TYR A 518 7.23 -3.61 18.43
N ILE A 519 6.63 -2.98 17.40
CA ILE A 519 5.67 -3.65 16.50
C ILE A 519 6.40 -4.44 15.40
N ARG A 520 6.29 -5.76 15.41
CA ARG A 520 6.95 -6.63 14.41
C ARG A 520 6.15 -6.75 13.12
N SER A 521 4.83 -6.77 13.26
CA SER A 521 3.81 -6.96 12.20
C SER A 521 2.62 -6.03 12.47
N LEU A 522 2.00 -5.47 11.42
CA LEU A 522 0.70 -4.78 11.51
C LEU A 522 -0.45 -5.78 11.47
N ASP A 523 -0.31 -6.86 10.69
CA ASP A 523 -1.25 -7.98 10.66
C ASP A 523 -1.26 -8.78 11.97
N GLY A 524 -0.31 -8.49 12.88
CA GLY A 524 0.03 -9.29 14.05
C GLY A 524 -0.87 -9.06 15.27
N GLY A 525 -1.41 -10.15 15.80
CA GLY A 525 -2.16 -10.12 17.06
C GLY A 525 -1.27 -9.90 18.30
N ASN A 526 -1.75 -9.11 19.27
CA ASN A 526 -1.15 -8.89 20.59
C ASN A 526 0.22 -8.15 20.59
N GLU A 527 0.56 -7.41 19.52
CA GLU A 527 1.82 -6.65 19.45
C GLU A 527 1.96 -5.56 20.53
N GLN A 528 0.83 -4.99 20.99
CA GLN A 528 0.78 -4.00 22.08
C GLN A 528 1.28 -4.53 23.44
N LYS A 529 1.46 -5.84 23.62
CA LYS A 529 2.13 -6.38 24.82
C LYS A 529 3.57 -5.91 24.98
N ARG A 530 4.21 -5.47 23.88
CA ARG A 530 5.59 -4.96 23.86
C ARG A 530 5.69 -3.44 23.94
N MET A 531 4.55 -2.73 24.05
CA MET A 531 4.56 -1.28 24.30
C MET A 531 4.93 -0.99 25.76
N VAL A 532 5.40 0.22 26.08
CA VAL A 532 5.86 0.58 27.44
C VAL A 532 4.77 0.53 28.53
N LEU A 533 3.48 0.62 28.15
CA LEU A 533 2.36 0.34 29.06
C LEU A 533 2.09 -1.17 29.21
N GLY A 534 2.31 -1.96 28.15
CA GLY A 534 2.07 -3.41 28.09
C GLY A 534 3.01 -4.23 28.96
N GLU A 535 4.21 -3.69 29.28
CA GLU A 535 5.14 -4.27 30.26
C GLU A 535 4.56 -4.42 31.68
N ASN A 536 3.42 -3.79 32.00
CA ASN A 536 2.72 -3.97 33.27
C ASN A 536 1.21 -4.03 33.07
N CYS A 537 0.62 -5.18 33.41
CA CYS A 537 -0.80 -5.43 33.17
C CYS A 537 -1.76 -4.50 33.91
N THR A 538 -1.43 -4.03 35.11
CA THR A 538 -2.27 -3.08 35.87
C THR A 538 -2.30 -1.71 35.19
N ILE A 539 -1.14 -1.24 34.71
CA ILE A 539 -1.01 0.03 33.98
C ILE A 539 -1.71 -0.06 32.63
N TYR A 540 -1.46 -1.15 31.88
CA TYR A 540 -2.13 -1.43 30.60
C TYR A 540 -3.65 -1.43 30.75
N ARG A 541 -4.19 -2.17 31.72
CA ARG A 541 -5.64 -2.27 32.00
C ARG A 541 -6.25 -0.98 32.57
N SER A 542 -5.43 -0.05 33.08
CA SER A 542 -5.89 1.28 33.51
C SER A 542 -6.02 2.29 32.36
N VAL A 543 -5.64 1.92 31.13
CA VAL A 543 -5.74 2.77 29.93
C VAL A 543 -6.49 2.08 28.78
N PHE A 544 -6.31 0.77 28.62
CA PHE A 544 -6.85 -0.01 27.51
C PHE A 544 -7.88 -1.04 27.99
N LYS A 545 -9.03 -1.08 27.30
CA LYS A 545 -10.11 -2.02 27.56
C LYS A 545 -9.73 -3.41 27.06
N ARG A 546 -10.08 -4.44 27.82
CA ARG A 546 -9.97 -5.83 27.38
C ARG A 546 -10.81 -6.03 26.11
N GLN A 547 -10.20 -6.63 25.10
CA GLN A 547 -10.83 -6.92 23.81
C GLN A 547 -10.72 -8.41 23.46
N ALA A 548 -11.50 -8.86 22.46
CA ALA A 548 -11.36 -10.20 21.93
C ALA A 548 -9.96 -10.42 21.32
N GLY A 549 -9.50 -11.67 21.30
CA GLY A 549 -8.15 -12.07 20.84
C GLY A 549 -6.98 -11.69 21.74
N GLU A 550 -7.21 -10.85 22.76
CA GLU A 550 -6.16 -10.42 23.67
C GLU A 550 -5.81 -11.52 24.69
N ASN A 551 -4.54 -11.95 24.73
CA ASN A 551 -4.11 -13.16 25.42
C ASN A 551 -3.10 -12.96 26.57
N PHE A 552 -2.44 -11.79 26.62
CA PHE A 552 -1.64 -11.32 27.74
C PHE A 552 -2.50 -10.40 28.64
N CYS A 553 -2.13 -10.25 29.92
CA CYS A 553 -2.91 -9.49 30.91
C CYS A 553 -4.38 -9.97 31.02
N ARG A 554 -4.53 -11.26 31.33
CA ARG A 554 -5.83 -11.93 31.47
C ARG A 554 -6.61 -11.50 32.72
#